data_AF-A0A1Y4KLX4-F1
#
_entry.id   AF-A0A1Y4KLX4-F1
#
_cell.length_a   1.000
_cell.length_b   1.000
_cell.length_c   1.000
_cell.angle_alpha   90.00
_cell.angle_beta   90.00
_cell.angle_gamma   90.00
#
_symmetry.space_group_name_H-M   'P 1'
#
loop_
_entity.id
_entity.type
_entity.pdbx_description
1 polymer ?
#
loop_
_entity_poly.entity_id
_entity_poly.type
_entity_poly.pdbx_seq_one_letter_code
_entity_poly.pdbx_strand_id
1 'polypeptide(L)'
;MFDKQYRFTGSHAEKVSALTSIFDEVAKAKIFERNLDVYMNAPLIGFLFKRKGTKNSDGAIADQNIFPEQLINNSEQLKYIFRLILILDTQHEPDEEARLDKAFRRFGADEADLQLFDSYVLGGIDVLYEKLVGGSTDPAEYINRMYDFVEEFNERFNEGITSKDILDLCRANTE
;
A
#
# COMPACT_ATOMS: atom_id res chain seq x y z
N MET A 1 -5.67 0.36 -16.91
CA MET A 1 -5.05 0.46 -15.57
C MET A 1 -5.84 -0.41 -14.61
N PHE A 2 -5.18 -1.28 -13.85
CA PHE A 2 -5.80 -2.30 -12.98
C PHE A 2 -6.76 -3.27 -13.70
N ASP A 3 -6.53 -3.50 -14.99
CA ASP A 3 -7.30 -4.35 -15.89
C ASP A 3 -6.51 -5.58 -16.37
N LYS A 4 -5.22 -5.63 -16.02
CA LYS A 4 -4.28 -6.71 -16.36
C LYS A 4 -3.77 -7.35 -15.08
N GLN A 5 -3.33 -8.60 -15.20
CA GLN A 5 -2.70 -9.34 -14.11
C GLN A 5 -1.55 -8.52 -13.53
N TYR A 6 -1.54 -8.39 -12.20
CA TYR A 6 -0.40 -7.84 -11.48
C TYR A 6 0.47 -8.98 -10.96
N ARG A 7 1.78 -8.78 -11.01
CA ARG A 7 2.78 -9.78 -10.62
C ARG A 7 3.80 -9.15 -9.70
N PHE A 8 3.92 -9.70 -8.50
CA PHE A 8 5.07 -9.48 -7.64
C PHE A 8 6.19 -10.44 -8.05
N THR A 9 7.40 -9.91 -8.14
CA THR A 9 8.60 -10.63 -8.58
C THR A 9 9.71 -10.50 -7.52
N GLY A 10 10.69 -11.40 -7.57
CA GLY A 10 11.89 -11.33 -6.73
C GLY A 10 11.56 -11.30 -5.23
N SER A 11 12.30 -10.50 -4.46
CA SER A 11 12.12 -10.44 -3.00
C SER A 11 10.73 -9.99 -2.58
N HIS A 12 10.04 -9.17 -3.39
CA HIS A 12 8.70 -8.72 -3.05
C HIS A 12 7.67 -9.85 -3.18
N ALA A 13 7.89 -10.80 -4.09
CA ALA A 13 7.06 -12.00 -4.18
C ALA A 13 7.18 -12.86 -2.90
N GLU A 14 8.40 -13.05 -2.40
CA GLU A 14 8.65 -13.77 -1.15
C GLU A 14 8.00 -13.06 0.05
N LYS A 15 8.15 -11.74 0.16
CA LYS A 15 7.53 -10.94 1.23
C LYS A 15 6.00 -11.02 1.21
N VAL A 16 5.39 -10.91 0.03
CA VAL A 16 3.93 -11.07 -0.13
C VAL A 16 3.48 -12.50 0.24
N SER A 17 4.25 -13.51 -0.17
CA SER A 17 3.99 -14.89 0.23
C SER A 17 4.02 -15.05 1.75
N ALA A 18 5.00 -14.46 2.43
CA ALA A 18 5.09 -14.50 3.88
C ALA A 18 3.93 -13.76 4.58
N LEU A 19 3.54 -12.59 4.08
CA LEU A 19 2.42 -11.80 4.61
C LEU A 19 1.05 -12.47 4.45
N THR A 20 0.92 -13.40 3.49
CA THR A 20 -0.31 -14.16 3.23
C THR A 20 -0.25 -15.59 3.74
N SER A 21 0.87 -15.98 4.37
CA SER A 21 1.06 -17.32 4.91
C SER A 21 0.22 -17.52 6.19
N ILE A 22 -0.18 -18.76 6.42
CA ILE A 22 -0.86 -19.16 7.64
C ILE A 22 0.17 -19.15 8.76
N PHE A 23 -0.08 -18.37 9.82
CA PHE A 23 0.80 -18.36 10.99
C PHE A 23 0.23 -19.20 12.13
N ASP A 24 -1.09 -19.23 12.32
CA ASP A 24 -1.75 -20.15 13.27
C ASP A 24 -2.33 -21.35 12.51
N GLU A 25 -1.73 -22.53 12.68
CA GLU A 25 -2.18 -23.75 12.00
C GLU A 25 -3.55 -24.26 12.50
N VAL A 26 -3.92 -23.96 13.75
CA VAL A 26 -5.16 -24.40 14.39
C VAL A 26 -6.31 -23.53 13.92
N ALA A 27 -6.15 -22.20 14.00
CA ALA A 27 -7.16 -21.26 13.53
C ALA A 27 -7.13 -21.05 12.01
N LYS A 28 -6.09 -21.54 11.32
CA LYS A 28 -5.77 -21.22 9.92
C LYS A 28 -5.67 -19.71 9.67
N ALA A 29 -5.22 -18.96 10.66
CA ALA A 29 -5.18 -17.51 10.61
C ALA A 29 -4.03 -17.01 9.71
N LYS A 30 -4.33 -15.96 8.96
CA LYS A 30 -3.39 -15.22 8.10
C LYS A 30 -3.45 -13.75 8.47
N ILE A 31 -2.34 -13.03 8.22
CA ILE A 31 -2.32 -11.57 8.38
C ILE A 31 -3.14 -10.93 7.25
N PHE A 32 -2.88 -11.33 6.01
CA PHE A 32 -3.67 -10.96 4.84
C PHE A 32 -4.24 -12.20 4.17
N GLU A 33 -5.54 -12.17 3.85
CA GLU A 33 -6.21 -13.32 3.22
C GLU A 33 -5.73 -13.54 1.78
N ARG A 34 -5.51 -12.45 1.04
CA ARG A 34 -5.16 -12.48 -0.39
C ARG A 34 -4.00 -11.54 -0.70
N ASN A 35 -3.24 -11.86 -1.75
CA ASN A 35 -2.23 -10.97 -2.34
C ASN A 35 -2.82 -9.60 -2.72
N LEU A 36 -4.10 -9.56 -3.11
CA LEU A 36 -4.82 -8.31 -3.40
C LEU A 36 -4.93 -7.41 -2.16
N ASP A 37 -5.17 -7.98 -0.97
CA ASP A 37 -5.33 -7.20 0.25
C ASP A 37 -4.00 -6.53 0.63
N VAL A 38 -2.87 -7.20 0.39
CA VAL A 38 -1.54 -6.59 0.48
C VAL A 38 -1.39 -5.47 -0.55
N TYR A 39 -1.76 -5.71 -1.81
CA TYR A 39 -1.64 -4.72 -2.90
C TYR A 39 -2.45 -3.45 -2.67
N MET A 40 -3.64 -3.56 -2.05
CA MET A 40 -4.48 -2.40 -1.75
C MET A 40 -3.94 -1.57 -0.58
N ASN A 41 -3.38 -2.21 0.46
CA ASN A 41 -2.92 -1.50 1.65
C ASN A 41 -1.48 -0.98 1.53
N ALA A 42 -0.59 -1.75 0.88
CA ALA A 42 0.81 -1.40 0.73
C ALA A 42 1.09 0.01 0.19
N PRO A 43 0.43 0.54 -0.87
CA PRO A 43 0.77 1.86 -1.40
C PRO A 43 0.53 2.99 -0.38
N LEU A 44 -0.52 2.89 0.45
CA LEU A 44 -0.75 3.86 1.53
C LEU A 44 0.35 3.77 2.60
N ILE A 45 0.71 2.55 3.01
CA ILE A 45 1.80 2.34 3.98
C ILE A 45 3.12 2.87 3.43
N GLY A 46 3.48 2.54 2.19
CA GLY A 46 4.69 3.05 1.54
C GLY A 46 4.71 4.58 1.47
N PHE A 47 3.58 5.20 1.11
CA PHE A 47 3.47 6.65 1.04
C PHE A 47 3.59 7.34 2.42
N LEU A 48 2.90 6.81 3.44
CA LEU A 48 2.90 7.36 4.80
C LEU A 48 4.27 7.21 5.48
N PHE A 49 4.90 6.05 5.33
CA PHE A 49 6.25 5.78 5.85
C PHE A 49 7.37 6.34 4.96
N LYS A 50 7.03 7.03 3.86
CA LYS A 50 7.98 7.61 2.89
C LYS A 50 8.98 6.57 2.35
N ARG A 51 8.49 5.34 2.15
CA ARG A 51 9.27 4.22 1.64
C ARG A 51 8.89 3.93 0.19
N LYS A 52 9.90 3.92 -0.68
CA LYS A 52 9.80 3.46 -2.06
C LYS A 52 10.64 2.20 -2.23
N GLY A 53 10.10 1.22 -2.96
CA GLY A 53 10.78 0.01 -3.34
C GLY A 53 11.10 -0.01 -4.83
N THR A 54 12.06 -0.83 -5.21
CA THR A 54 12.46 -1.04 -6.60
C THR A 54 12.14 -2.45 -7.02
N LYS A 55 11.54 -2.63 -8.20
CA LYS A 55 11.29 -3.97 -8.74
C LYS A 55 12.61 -4.72 -8.88
N ASN A 56 12.64 -5.93 -8.35
CA ASN A 56 13.70 -6.89 -8.59
C ASN A 56 13.13 -8.13 -9.24
N SER A 57 13.92 -8.71 -10.13
CA SER A 57 13.60 -9.95 -10.80
C SER A 57 14.63 -10.98 -10.36
N ASP A 58 14.16 -12.01 -9.65
CA ASP A 58 14.96 -13.18 -9.35
C ASP A 58 14.21 -14.40 -9.90
N GLY A 59 14.79 -15.03 -10.93
CA GLY A 59 14.18 -16.19 -11.59
C GLY A 59 14.13 -17.45 -10.72
N ALA A 60 14.80 -17.44 -9.57
CA ALA A 60 14.72 -18.54 -8.59
C ALA A 60 13.50 -18.43 -7.67
N ILE A 61 12.91 -17.24 -7.53
CA ILE A 61 11.75 -17.00 -6.65
C ILE A 61 10.47 -17.09 -7.47
N ALA A 62 9.51 -17.89 -7.00
CA ALA A 62 8.21 -18.00 -7.64
C ALA A 62 7.41 -16.70 -7.51
N ASP A 63 6.90 -16.22 -8.65
CA ASP A 63 6.10 -15.01 -8.71
C ASP A 63 4.77 -15.15 -7.95
N GLN A 64 4.39 -14.10 -7.22
CA GLN A 64 3.05 -13.99 -6.62
C GLN A 64 2.15 -13.17 -7.54
N ASN A 65 0.98 -13.69 -7.85
CA ASN A 65 0.08 -13.10 -8.84
C ASN A 65 -1.22 -12.63 -8.22
N ILE A 66 -1.80 -11.58 -8.83
CA ILE A 66 -3.19 -11.17 -8.61
C ILE A 66 -3.90 -11.29 -9.95
N PHE A 67 -4.95 -12.12 -9.99
CA PHE A 67 -5.67 -12.37 -11.23
C PHE A 67 -6.39 -11.09 -11.73
N PRO A 68 -6.51 -10.88 -13.05
CA PRO A 68 -7.17 -9.71 -13.61
C PRO A 68 -8.57 -9.47 -13.06
N GLU A 69 -9.36 -10.53 -12.87
CA GLU A 69 -10.71 -10.43 -12.34
C GLU A 69 -10.76 -9.80 -10.93
N GLN A 70 -9.80 -10.14 -10.07
CA GLN A 70 -9.69 -9.54 -8.74
C GLN A 70 -9.38 -8.04 -8.82
N LEU A 71 -8.52 -7.64 -9.77
CA LEU A 71 -8.16 -6.24 -9.97
C LEU A 71 -9.31 -5.45 -10.59
N ILE A 72 -10.02 -6.01 -11.56
CA ILE A 72 -11.19 -5.39 -12.19
C ILE A 72 -12.29 -5.15 -11.15
N ASN A 73 -12.59 -6.18 -10.34
CA ASN A 73 -13.62 -6.11 -9.31
C ASN A 73 -13.31 -5.09 -8.21
N ASN A 74 -12.03 -4.80 -7.96
CA ASN A 74 -11.57 -3.83 -6.95
C ASN A 74 -10.94 -2.57 -7.58
N SER A 75 -11.16 -2.37 -8.88
CA SER A 75 -10.47 -1.32 -9.65
C SER A 75 -10.83 0.07 -9.15
N GLU A 76 -12.09 0.32 -8.78
CA GLU A 76 -12.51 1.61 -8.24
C GLU A 76 -11.78 1.97 -6.95
N GLN A 77 -11.58 0.99 -6.06
CA GLN A 77 -10.82 1.20 -4.82
C GLN A 77 -9.34 1.47 -5.11
N LEU A 78 -8.72 0.72 -6.03
CA LEU A 78 -7.33 0.94 -6.43
C LEU A 78 -7.13 2.31 -7.09
N LYS A 79 -8.05 2.73 -7.96
CA LYS A 79 -8.04 4.07 -8.56
C LYS A 79 -8.18 5.15 -7.50
N TYR A 80 -9.06 4.95 -6.52
CA TYR A 80 -9.23 5.89 -5.41
C TYR A 80 -7.92 6.05 -4.61
N ILE A 81 -7.27 4.96 -4.23
CA ILE A 81 -5.99 4.99 -3.50
C ILE A 81 -4.90 5.66 -4.34
N PHE A 82 -4.84 5.36 -5.64
CA PHE A 82 -3.87 5.99 -6.53
C PHE A 82 -4.11 7.50 -6.66
N ARG A 83 -5.37 7.94 -6.80
CA ARG A 83 -5.72 9.36 -6.79
C ARG A 83 -5.31 10.05 -5.50
N LEU A 84 -5.54 9.43 -4.35
CA LEU A 84 -5.11 9.99 -3.06
C LEU A 84 -3.60 10.24 -3.05
N ILE A 85 -2.80 9.28 -3.50
CA ILE A 85 -1.34 9.44 -3.54
C ILE A 85 -0.94 10.56 -4.49
N LEU A 86 -1.50 10.62 -5.69
CA LEU A 86 -1.21 11.71 -6.64
C LEU A 86 -1.56 13.08 -6.08
N ILE A 87 -2.69 13.20 -5.40
CA ILE A 87 -3.12 14.45 -4.77
C ILE A 87 -2.20 14.82 -3.61
N LEU A 88 -1.66 13.87 -2.86
CA LEU A 88 -0.87 14.15 -1.66
C LEU A 88 0.65 14.25 -1.91
N ASP A 89 1.17 13.73 -3.02
CA ASP A 89 2.60 13.68 -3.30
C ASP A 89 3.15 14.99 -3.90
N THR A 90 3.39 15.97 -3.04
CA THR A 90 4.03 17.25 -3.40
C THR A 90 5.48 17.13 -3.87
N GLN A 91 6.14 16.00 -3.61
CA GLN A 91 7.52 15.77 -4.07
C GLN A 91 7.55 15.32 -5.52
N HIS A 92 6.55 14.54 -5.94
CA HIS A 92 6.39 14.11 -7.32
C HIS A 92 5.85 15.22 -8.23
N GLU A 93 4.84 15.95 -7.77
CA GLU A 93 4.29 17.11 -8.46
C GLU A 93 4.03 18.25 -7.45
N PRO A 94 4.89 19.29 -7.41
CA PRO A 94 4.74 20.39 -6.47
C PRO A 94 3.48 21.24 -6.69
N ASP A 95 2.99 21.34 -7.93
CA ASP A 95 1.83 22.16 -8.26
C ASP A 95 0.51 21.46 -7.92
N GLU A 96 -0.37 22.14 -7.17
CA GLU A 96 -1.64 21.56 -6.72
C GLU A 96 -2.63 21.33 -7.85
N GLU A 97 -2.80 22.29 -8.76
CA GLU A 97 -3.70 22.17 -9.90
C GLU A 97 -3.24 21.05 -10.84
N ALA A 98 -1.93 20.90 -11.06
CA ALA A 98 -1.37 19.80 -11.82
C ALA A 98 -1.62 18.43 -11.16
N ARG A 99 -1.51 18.33 -9.83
CA ARG A 99 -1.88 17.11 -9.08
C ARG A 99 -3.36 16.76 -9.26
N LEU A 100 -4.25 17.76 -9.16
CA LEU A 100 -5.69 17.56 -9.38
C LEU A 100 -5.99 17.17 -10.84
N ASP A 101 -5.36 17.81 -11.82
CA ASP A 101 -5.50 17.48 -13.24
C ASP A 101 -5.05 16.04 -13.50
N LYS A 102 -3.90 15.62 -12.96
CA LYS A 102 -3.41 14.23 -13.00
C LYS A 102 -4.38 13.24 -12.35
N ALA A 103 -4.93 13.57 -11.17
CA ALA A 103 -5.81 12.65 -10.44
C ALA A 103 -7.20 12.47 -11.08
N PHE A 104 -7.75 13.52 -11.72
CA PHE A 104 -9.14 13.51 -12.19
C PHE A 104 -9.31 13.59 -13.70
N ARG A 105 -8.52 14.39 -14.42
CA ARG A 105 -8.71 14.64 -15.86
C ARG A 105 -7.80 13.79 -16.72
N ARG A 106 -6.51 13.70 -16.38
CA ARG A 106 -5.47 12.93 -17.11
C ARG A 106 -5.10 11.63 -16.40
N PHE A 107 -6.02 11.10 -15.62
CA PHE A 107 -5.78 9.95 -14.76
C PHE A 107 -5.28 8.73 -15.55
N GLY A 108 -4.03 8.34 -15.27
CA GLY A 108 -3.39 7.21 -15.93
C GLY A 108 -2.84 7.45 -17.32
N ALA A 109 -2.76 8.70 -17.77
CA ALA A 109 -2.12 9.05 -19.04
C ALA A 109 -0.59 9.00 -18.97
N ASP A 110 -0.02 9.21 -17.78
CA ASP A 110 1.43 9.24 -17.55
C ASP A 110 1.90 7.93 -16.90
N GLU A 111 2.86 7.27 -17.54
CA GLU A 111 3.44 6.04 -17.02
C GLU A 111 4.32 6.28 -15.79
N ALA A 112 4.90 7.48 -15.64
CA ALA A 112 5.69 7.84 -14.45
C ALA A 112 4.83 7.85 -13.18
N ASP A 113 3.58 8.27 -13.29
CA ASP A 113 2.62 8.26 -12.16
C ASP A 113 2.34 6.82 -11.71
N LEU A 114 2.22 5.89 -12.66
CA LEU A 114 2.05 4.46 -12.36
C LEU A 114 3.31 3.83 -11.76
N GLN A 115 4.49 4.18 -12.27
CA GLN A 115 5.76 3.72 -11.73
C GLN A 115 5.97 4.23 -10.29
N LEU A 116 5.59 5.48 -10.01
CA LEU A 116 5.60 6.04 -8.67
C LEU A 116 4.67 5.24 -7.74
N PHE A 117 3.43 4.99 -8.17
CA PHE A 117 2.49 4.19 -7.41
C PHE A 117 3.04 2.80 -7.10
N ASP A 118 3.56 2.09 -8.11
CA ASP A 118 4.21 0.80 -7.94
C ASP A 118 5.41 0.88 -6.98
N SER A 119 6.20 1.96 -7.01
CA SER A 119 7.31 2.14 -6.06
C SER A 119 6.81 2.24 -4.61
N TYR A 120 5.68 2.90 -4.36
CA TYR A 120 5.06 2.94 -3.02
C TYR A 120 4.44 1.60 -2.64
N VAL A 121 3.85 0.85 -3.58
CA VAL A 121 3.39 -0.53 -3.32
C VAL A 121 4.55 -1.38 -2.80
N LEU A 122 5.69 -1.36 -3.50
CA LEU A 122 6.86 -2.16 -3.13
C LEU A 122 7.45 -1.72 -1.79
N GLY A 123 7.60 -0.41 -1.57
CA GLY A 123 8.09 0.13 -0.31
C GLY A 123 7.14 -0.16 0.86
N GLY A 124 5.84 -0.19 0.63
CA GLY A 124 4.85 -0.59 1.62
C GLY A 124 4.91 -2.07 1.96
N ILE A 125 5.17 -2.94 0.98
CA ILE A 125 5.40 -4.38 1.22
C ILE A 125 6.63 -4.58 2.09
N ASP A 126 7.70 -3.81 1.85
CA ASP A 126 8.89 -3.86 2.69
C ASP A 126 8.57 -3.51 4.15
N VAL A 127 7.86 -2.39 4.38
CA VAL A 127 7.46 -1.95 5.73
C VAL A 127 6.55 -2.98 6.40
N LEU A 128 5.52 -3.45 5.70
CA LEU A 128 4.58 -4.45 6.22
C LEU A 128 5.31 -5.74 6.59
N TYR A 129 6.20 -6.21 5.73
CA TYR A 129 6.99 -7.40 6.00
C TYR A 129 7.88 -7.19 7.22
N GLU A 130 8.69 -6.13 7.25
CA GLU A 130 9.63 -5.84 8.34
C GLU A 130 8.92 -5.70 9.70
N LYS A 131 7.76 -5.04 9.73
CA LYS A 131 7.00 -4.81 10.96
C LYS A 131 6.24 -6.04 11.43
N LEU A 132 5.58 -6.76 10.52
CA LEU A 132 4.63 -7.81 10.89
C LEU A 132 5.25 -9.21 10.95
N VAL A 133 6.25 -9.49 10.10
CA VAL A 133 6.79 -10.85 9.91
C VAL A 133 8.31 -10.91 10.12
N GLY A 134 9.05 -9.91 9.67
CA GLY A 134 10.50 -9.91 9.60
C GLY A 134 11.17 -10.06 10.96
N GLY A 135 12.00 -11.09 11.10
CA GLY A 135 12.78 -11.32 12.33
C GLY A 135 12.04 -12.08 13.44
N SER A 136 10.84 -12.61 13.17
CA SER A 136 10.17 -13.56 14.06
C SER A 136 10.03 -14.93 13.39
N THR A 137 10.29 -15.98 14.15
CA THR A 137 9.98 -17.37 13.77
C THR A 137 8.85 -17.96 14.61
N ASP A 138 8.27 -17.17 15.51
CA ASP A 138 7.22 -17.61 16.43
C ASP A 138 5.88 -16.97 16.04
N PRO A 139 4.90 -17.77 15.58
CA PRO A 139 3.57 -17.28 15.26
C PRO A 139 2.86 -16.52 16.38
N ALA A 140 3.17 -16.79 17.65
CA ALA A 140 2.59 -16.07 18.78
C ALA A 140 3.04 -14.59 18.83
N GLU A 141 4.22 -14.29 18.27
CA GLU A 141 4.78 -12.94 18.22
C GLU A 141 4.08 -12.06 17.17
N TYR A 142 3.45 -12.67 16.17
CA TYR A 142 2.82 -11.93 15.07
C TYR A 142 1.64 -11.08 15.58
N ILE A 143 0.89 -11.57 16.58
CA ILE A 143 -0.21 -10.81 17.19
C ILE A 143 0.32 -9.56 17.90
N ASN A 144 1.40 -9.69 18.68
CA ASN A 144 2.02 -8.56 19.36
C ASN A 144 2.56 -7.55 18.34
N ARG A 145 3.22 -8.02 17.28
CA ARG A 145 3.72 -7.15 16.20
C ARG A 145 2.61 -6.42 15.45
N MET A 146 1.47 -7.08 15.23
CA MET A 146 0.30 -6.43 14.67
C MET A 146 -0.24 -5.33 15.60
N TYR A 147 -0.30 -5.61 16.90
CA TYR A 147 -0.72 -4.63 17.89
C TYR A 147 0.23 -3.42 17.90
N ASP A 148 1.54 -3.67 18.03
CA ASP A 148 2.58 -2.63 18.03
C ASP A 148 2.55 -1.81 16.74
N PHE A 149 2.32 -2.44 15.59
CA PHE A 149 2.22 -1.74 14.31
C PHE A 149 0.98 -0.85 14.23
N VAL A 150 -0.18 -1.31 14.70
CA VAL A 150 -1.41 -0.50 14.72
C VAL A 150 -1.28 0.66 15.69
N GLU A 151 -0.67 0.44 16.86
CA GLU A 151 -0.38 1.50 17.82
C GLU A 151 0.57 2.55 17.23
N GLU A 152 1.72 2.13 16.69
CA GLU A 152 2.65 3.04 16.00
C GLU A 152 1.95 3.80 14.87
N PHE A 153 1.14 3.12 14.06
CA PHE A 153 0.42 3.76 12.96
C PHE A 153 -0.54 4.84 13.50
N ASN A 154 -1.27 4.52 14.57
CA ASN A 154 -2.20 5.45 15.17
C ASN A 154 -1.50 6.67 15.78
N GLU A 155 -0.45 6.46 16.58
CA GLU A 155 0.35 7.53 17.18
C GLU A 155 0.96 8.45 16.11
N ARG A 156 1.52 7.86 15.05
CA ARG A 156 2.24 8.63 14.03
C ARG A 156 1.34 9.40 13.08
N PHE A 157 0.18 8.85 12.72
CA PHE A 157 -0.62 9.38 11.62
C PHE A 157 -2.03 9.82 12.00
N ASN A 158 -2.59 9.34 13.11
CA ASN A 158 -3.99 9.60 13.47
C ASN A 158 -4.16 10.43 14.74
N GLU A 159 -3.30 10.28 15.74
CA GLU A 159 -3.46 10.93 17.06
C GLU A 159 -3.47 12.46 16.96
N GLY A 160 -2.72 13.02 16.02
CA GLY A 160 -2.70 14.46 15.74
C GLY A 160 -3.84 14.97 14.85
N ILE A 161 -4.74 14.10 14.36
CA ILE A 161 -5.86 14.49 13.49
C ILE A 161 -7.16 14.43 14.29
N THR A 162 -7.59 15.58 14.80
CA THR A 162 -8.88 15.70 15.49
C THR A 162 -10.00 16.00 14.51
N SER A 163 -11.25 15.71 14.90
CA SER A 163 -12.43 16.12 14.12
C SER A 163 -12.48 17.64 13.91
N LYS A 164 -11.87 18.41 14.80
CA LYS A 164 -11.74 19.87 14.66
C LYS A 164 -10.80 20.23 13.52
N ASP A 165 -9.66 19.55 13.38
CA ASP A 165 -8.71 19.78 12.28
C ASP A 165 -9.35 19.49 10.92
N ILE A 166 -10.15 18.42 10.83
CA ILE A 166 -10.93 18.09 9.62
C ILE A 166 -11.96 19.19 9.31
N LEU A 167 -12.68 19.67 10.32
CA LEU A 167 -13.66 20.75 10.15
C LEU A 167 -13.01 22.08 9.74
N ASP A 168 -11.84 22.38 10.28
CA ASP A 168 -11.10 23.60 9.97
C ASP A 168 -10.54 23.53 8.53
N LEU A 169 -10.08 22.37 8.05
CA LEU A 169 -9.73 22.15 6.63
C LEU A 169 -10.93 22.35 5.69
N CYS A 170 -12.12 21.88 6.07
CA CYS A 170 -13.32 22.09 5.27
C CYS A 170 -13.73 23.57 5.20
N ARG A 171 -13.49 24.34 6.26
CA ARG A 171 -13.81 25.78 6.34
C ARG A 171 -12.83 26.65 5.56
N ALA A 172 -11.55 26.29 5.57
CA ALA A 172 -10.50 27.02 4.84
C ALA A 172 -10.72 27.02 3.32
N ASN A 173 -11.43 26.02 2.78
CA ASN A 173 -11.76 25.92 1.35
C ASN A 173 -13.07 26.64 0.94
N THR A 174 -13.72 27.36 1.87
CA THR A 174 -14.96 28.10 1.62
C THR A 174 -14.79 29.63 1.58
N GLU A 175 -13.57 30.13 1.74
CA GLU A 175 -13.19 31.55 1.51
C GLU A 175 -12.38 31.67 0.22
#